data_AF-A0A162M5D6-F1
#
_entry.id   AF-A0A162M5D6-F1
#
_cell.length_a   1.000
_cell.length_b   1.000
_cell.length_c   1.000
_cell.angle_alpha   90.00
_cell.angle_beta   90.00
_cell.angle_gamma   90.00
#
_symmetry.space_group_name_H-M   'P 1'
#
loop_
_entity.id
_entity.type
_entity.pdbx_description
1 polymer ?
#
loop_
_entity_poly.entity_id
_entity_poly.type
_entity_poly.pdbx_seq_one_letter_code
_entity_poly.pdbx_strand_id
1 'polypeptide(L)'
;MGKERIKIIQDYLTEVTIKDVEELYRNLEDIYNQLLLKQNIGIQKCFCGGNENFLSELKKSFSKAVEINLIVSFLLESGVRLIIEDLIEAKKRNCPIRIVTGRYLNITQPSALYLIKDRLGDYVDFNERYEKWTQQ
;
A
#
# COMPACT_ATOMS: atom_id res chain seq x y z
N MET A 1 -24.53 -13.41 29.13
CA MET A 1 -24.93 -12.65 27.93
C MET A 1 -24.17 -13.03 26.66
N GLY A 2 -22.83 -13.07 26.61
CA GLY A 2 -22.10 -13.34 25.36
C GLY A 2 -22.25 -14.76 24.79
N LYS A 3 -22.21 -15.80 25.64
CA LYS A 3 -22.26 -17.21 25.20
C LYS A 3 -23.61 -17.65 24.62
N GLU A 4 -24.69 -17.03 25.07
CA GLU A 4 -26.06 -17.34 24.63
C GLU A 4 -26.34 -16.78 23.23
N ARG A 5 -25.76 -15.61 22.92
CA ARG A 5 -25.81 -15.01 21.58
C ARG A 5 -25.00 -15.79 20.55
N ILE A 6 -23.87 -16.39 20.94
CA ILE A 6 -23.03 -17.20 20.06
C ILE A 6 -23.76 -18.47 19.61
N LYS A 7 -24.56 -19.07 20.49
CA LYS A 7 -25.32 -20.29 20.18
C LYS A 7 -26.41 -20.05 19.12
N ILE A 8 -27.10 -18.92 19.21
CA ILE A 8 -28.09 -18.50 18.20
C ILE A 8 -27.41 -18.30 16.84
N ILE A 9 -26.23 -17.66 16.81
CA ILE A 9 -25.49 -17.43 15.56
C ILE A 9 -25.06 -18.75 14.90
N GLN A 10 -24.73 -19.78 15.69
CA GLN A 10 -24.36 -21.10 15.18
C GLN A 10 -25.52 -21.83 14.47
N ASP A 11 -26.75 -21.70 14.98
CA ASP A 11 -27.93 -22.33 14.37
C ASP A 11 -28.35 -21.66 13.05
N TYR A 12 -28.00 -20.38 12.83
CA TYR A 12 -28.26 -19.68 11.56
C TYR A 12 -27.16 -19.90 10.51
N LEU A 13 -25.93 -20.25 10.92
CA LEU A 13 -24.79 -20.45 10.00
C LEU A 13 -24.98 -21.62 9.02
N THR A 14 -25.95 -22.51 9.25
CA THR A 14 -26.29 -23.61 8.33
C THR A 14 -26.97 -23.17 7.03
N GLU A 15 -27.54 -21.95 6.97
CA GLU A 15 -28.18 -21.41 5.76
C GLU A 15 -27.42 -20.23 5.12
N VAL A 16 -26.29 -19.83 5.72
CA VAL A 16 -25.56 -18.62 5.35
C VAL A 16 -24.43 -18.97 4.39
N THR A 17 -24.32 -18.24 3.28
CA THR A 17 -23.24 -18.47 2.33
C THR A 17 -21.94 -17.80 2.79
N ILE A 18 -20.79 -18.27 2.30
CA ILE A 18 -19.47 -17.68 2.62
C ILE A 18 -19.43 -16.18 2.27
N LYS A 19 -20.17 -15.75 1.24
CA LYS A 19 -20.26 -14.34 0.83
C LYS A 19 -20.93 -13.46 1.88
N ASP A 20 -22.02 -13.96 2.47
CA ASP A 20 -22.76 -13.22 3.50
C ASP A 20 -21.90 -13.02 4.75
N VAL A 21 -21.09 -14.03 5.11
CA VAL A 21 -20.12 -13.94 6.22
C VAL A 21 -19.02 -12.93 5.91
N GLU A 22 -18.52 -12.91 4.67
CA GLU A 22 -17.50 -11.94 4.24
C GLU A 22 -18.02 -10.50 4.32
N GLU A 23 -19.27 -10.26 3.88
CA GLU A 23 -19.90 -8.95 3.96
C GLU A 23 -20.10 -8.50 5.41
N LEU A 24 -20.56 -9.41 6.27
CA LEU A 24 -20.73 -9.14 7.69
C LEU A 24 -19.39 -8.78 8.36
N TYR A 25 -18.31 -9.49 8.00
CA TYR A 25 -16.96 -9.21 8.51
C TYR A 25 -16.49 -7.82 8.10
N ARG A 26 -16.64 -7.43 6.82
CA ARG A 26 -16.27 -6.10 6.31
C ARG A 26 -17.04 -4.99 7.03
N ASN A 27 -18.36 -5.19 7.24
CA ASN A 27 -19.20 -4.22 7.95
C ASN A 27 -18.77 -4.06 9.41
N LEU A 28 -18.42 -5.16 10.10
CA LEU A 28 -17.90 -5.12 11.46
C LEU A 28 -16.54 -4.42 11.54
N GLU A 29 -15.66 -4.68 10.57
CA GLU A 29 -14.35 -4.01 10.46
C GLU A 29 -14.53 -2.49 10.30
N ASP A 30 -15.46 -2.04 9.46
CA ASP A 30 -15.76 -0.62 9.26
C ASP A 30 -16.29 0.05 10.52
N ILE A 31 -17.22 -0.59 11.23
CA ILE A 31 -17.75 -0.10 12.52
C ILE A 31 -16.61 0.02 13.54
N TYR A 32 -15.75 -1.00 13.62
CA TYR A 32 -14.61 -1.00 14.53
C TYR A 32 -13.63 0.14 14.21
N ASN A 33 -13.30 0.33 12.93
CA ASN A 33 -12.44 1.43 12.48
C ASN A 33 -13.03 2.80 12.83
N GLN A 34 -14.34 3.00 12.65
CA GLN A 34 -15.01 4.25 13.04
C GLN A 34 -14.93 4.51 14.56
N LEU A 35 -15.06 3.46 15.38
CA LEU A 35 -14.95 3.59 16.83
C LEU A 35 -13.52 3.96 17.26
N LEU A 36 -12.50 3.36 16.63
CA LEU A 36 -11.10 3.71 16.90
C LEU A 36 -10.80 5.17 16.54
N LEU A 37 -11.29 5.64 15.39
CA LEU A 37 -11.15 7.05 14.99
C LEU A 37 -11.82 8.01 15.99
N LYS A 38 -13.02 7.67 16.48
CA LYS A 38 -13.71 8.47 17.53
C LYS A 38 -12.91 8.55 18.83
N GLN A 39 -12.15 7.50 19.16
CA GLN A 39 -11.31 7.45 20.36
C GLN A 39 -9.90 8.00 20.12
N ASN A 40 -9.63 8.56 18.94
CA ASN A 40 -8.33 9.09 18.54
C ASN A 40 -7.19 8.06 18.61
N ILE A 41 -7.52 6.77 18.43
CA ILE A 41 -6.55 5.67 18.41
C ILE A 41 -6.07 5.51 16.97
N GLY A 42 -4.76 5.63 16.76
CA GLY A 42 -4.13 5.43 15.46
C GLY A 42 -4.27 3.98 15.01
N ILE A 43 -4.93 3.77 13.87
CA ILE A 43 -5.08 2.44 13.26
C ILE A 43 -3.77 2.09 12.54
N GLN A 44 -3.09 1.04 12.97
CA GLN A 44 -2.02 0.42 12.18
C GLN A 44 -2.62 -0.70 11.34
N LYS A 45 -2.63 -0.51 10.02
CA LYS A 45 -3.07 -1.53 9.07
C LYS A 45 -1.85 -2.30 8.56
N CYS A 46 -1.89 -3.63 8.70
CA CYS A 46 -0.93 -4.53 8.06
C CYS A 46 -1.56 -5.03 6.75
N PHE A 47 -0.74 -5.27 5.72
CA PHE A 47 -1.19 -5.84 4.45
C PHE A 47 -0.46 -7.15 4.21
N CYS A 48 -1.20 -8.26 4.14
CA CYS A 48 -0.63 -9.60 3.99
C CYS A 48 -0.87 -10.24 2.61
N GLY A 49 -1.47 -9.49 1.68
CA GLY A 49 -1.91 -10.00 0.38
C GLY A 49 -3.27 -10.72 0.44
N GLY A 50 -3.68 -11.35 -0.65
CA GLY A 50 -4.99 -11.99 -0.76
C GLY A 50 -6.11 -10.97 -1.03
N ASN A 51 -7.11 -10.91 -0.15
CA ASN A 51 -8.31 -10.08 -0.33
C ASN A 51 -8.10 -8.60 0.03
N GLU A 52 -6.96 -8.25 0.61
CA GLU A 52 -6.63 -6.88 1.02
C GLU A 52 -6.01 -6.10 -0.14
N ASN A 53 -6.64 -4.98 -0.51
CA ASN A 53 -6.18 -4.15 -1.61
C ASN A 53 -5.15 -3.11 -1.15
N PHE A 54 -3.91 -3.56 -0.95
CA PHE A 54 -2.76 -2.69 -0.62
C PHE A 54 -2.61 -1.53 -1.61
N LEU A 55 -2.78 -1.78 -2.90
CA LEU A 55 -2.64 -0.77 -3.94
C LEU A 55 -3.65 0.38 -3.77
N SER A 56 -4.90 0.08 -3.44
CA SER A 56 -5.94 1.10 -3.22
C SER A 56 -5.58 2.02 -2.04
N GLU A 57 -5.13 1.45 -0.93
CA GLU A 57 -4.71 2.24 0.24
C GLU A 57 -3.42 3.02 -0.01
N LEU A 58 -2.49 2.46 -0.78
CA LEU A 58 -1.28 3.16 -1.20
C LEU A 58 -1.63 4.41 -2.04
N LYS A 59 -2.54 4.27 -3.02
CA LYS A 59 -3.00 5.40 -3.84
C LYS A 59 -3.71 6.48 -3.02
N LYS A 60 -4.57 6.09 -2.07
CA LYS A 60 -5.19 7.02 -1.10
C LYS A 60 -4.15 7.74 -0.25
N SER A 61 -3.07 7.07 0.10
CA SER A 61 -1.97 7.67 0.86
C SER A 61 -1.23 8.69 0.00
N PHE A 62 -0.90 8.36 -1.25
CA PHE A 62 -0.27 9.30 -2.18
C PHE A 62 -1.11 10.55 -2.42
N SER A 63 -2.43 10.43 -2.58
CA SER A 63 -3.29 11.58 -2.85
C SER A 63 -3.35 12.61 -1.71
N LYS A 64 -3.09 12.18 -0.47
CA LYS A 64 -3.07 13.04 0.73
C LYS A 64 -1.66 13.40 1.20
N ALA A 65 -0.64 12.74 0.68
CA ALA A 65 0.74 12.92 1.11
C ALA A 65 1.23 14.37 0.89
N VAL A 66 1.94 14.88 1.88
CA VAL A 66 2.70 16.15 1.83
C VAL A 66 4.13 15.90 1.32
N GLU A 67 4.65 14.69 1.55
CA GLU A 67 5.93 14.19 1.05
C GLU A 67 5.81 12.68 0.79
N ILE A 68 6.47 12.18 -0.26
CA ILE A 68 6.53 10.76 -0.59
C ILE A 68 7.99 10.30 -0.62
N ASN A 69 8.37 9.43 0.31
CA ASN A 69 9.67 8.74 0.32
C ASN A 69 9.44 7.24 0.14
N LEU A 70 9.85 6.69 -1.01
CA LEU A 70 9.79 5.26 -1.28
C LEU A 70 11.18 4.65 -1.12
N ILE A 71 11.37 3.80 -0.12
CA ILE A 71 12.59 3.02 0.08
C ILE A 71 12.26 1.57 -0.23
N VAL A 72 12.73 1.08 -1.38
CA VAL A 72 12.37 -0.25 -1.89
C VAL A 72 13.59 -0.99 -2.40
N SER A 73 13.68 -2.29 -2.11
CA SER A 73 14.80 -3.12 -2.58
C SER A 73 14.83 -3.23 -4.11
N PHE A 74 13.66 -3.26 -4.76
CA PHE A 74 13.52 -3.47 -6.20
C PHE A 74 12.38 -2.66 -6.80
N LEU A 75 12.55 -2.27 -8.06
CA LEU A 75 11.47 -1.72 -8.89
C LEU A 75 11.23 -2.61 -10.11
N LEU A 76 9.97 -3.02 -10.26
CA LEU A 76 9.46 -3.68 -11.45
C LEU A 76 8.62 -2.69 -12.25
N GLU A 77 8.74 -2.71 -13.58
CA GLU A 77 8.02 -1.78 -14.44
C GLU A 77 6.50 -1.97 -14.30
N SER A 78 6.04 -3.21 -14.18
CA SER A 78 4.63 -3.54 -13.97
C SER A 78 4.07 -2.88 -12.71
N GLY A 79 4.83 -2.88 -11.61
CA GLY A 79 4.43 -2.22 -10.37
C GLY A 79 4.42 -0.69 -10.50
N VAL A 80 5.43 -0.12 -11.15
CA VAL A 80 5.51 1.33 -11.39
C VAL A 80 4.32 1.81 -12.21
N ARG A 81 3.94 1.09 -13.27
CA ARG A 81 2.78 1.44 -14.12
C ARG A 81 1.47 1.55 -13.33
N LEU A 82 1.33 0.82 -12.23
CA LEU A 82 0.14 0.87 -11.38
C LEU A 82 0.03 2.18 -10.58
N ILE A 83 1.15 2.85 -10.29
CA ILE A 83 1.20 4.02 -9.39
C ILE A 83 1.67 5.31 -10.07
N ILE A 84 2.17 5.25 -11.31
CA ILE A 84 2.87 6.39 -11.94
C ILE A 84 1.97 7.63 -12.09
N GLU A 85 0.70 7.44 -12.45
CA GLU A 85 -0.25 8.54 -12.59
C GLU A 85 -0.56 9.21 -11.24
N ASP A 86 -0.58 8.44 -10.14
CA ASP A 86 -0.76 8.97 -8.78
C ASP A 86 0.46 9.81 -8.35
N LEU A 87 1.68 9.39 -8.74
CA LEU A 87 2.90 10.16 -8.50
C LEU A 87 2.96 11.44 -9.35
N ILE A 88 2.48 11.40 -10.60
CA ILE A 88 2.34 12.60 -11.44
C ILE A 88 1.37 13.58 -10.78
N GLU A 89 0.25 13.09 -10.23
CA GLU A 89 -0.71 13.95 -9.53
C GLU A 89 -0.12 14.53 -8.23
N ALA A 90 0.67 13.75 -7.49
CA ALA A 90 1.41 14.26 -6.34
C ALA A 90 2.40 15.38 -6.74
N LYS A 91 3.12 15.21 -7.86
CA LYS A 91 3.99 16.24 -8.43
C LYS A 91 3.23 17.52 -8.78
N LYS A 92 2.03 17.44 -9.38
CA LYS A 92 1.22 18.64 -9.68
C LYS A 92 0.85 19.44 -8.43
N ARG A 93 0.76 18.78 -7.27
CA ARG A 93 0.52 19.40 -5.96
C ARG A 93 1.79 19.91 -5.28
N ASN A 94 2.94 19.88 -5.96
CA ASN A 94 4.27 20.18 -5.40
C ASN A 94 4.64 19.30 -4.17
N CYS A 95 4.12 18.07 -4.10
CA CYS A 95 4.52 17.10 -3.09
C CYS A 95 5.91 16.55 -3.45
N PRO A 96 6.95 16.70 -2.62
CA PRO A 96 8.29 16.18 -2.93
C PRO A 96 8.26 14.64 -3.01
N ILE A 97 8.96 14.09 -4.00
CA ILE A 97 9.02 12.65 -4.24
C ILE A 97 10.48 12.19 -4.27
N ARG A 98 10.84 11.27 -3.39
CA ARG A 98 12.15 10.61 -3.38
C ARG A 98 11.97 9.10 -3.50
N ILE A 99 12.76 8.47 -4.35
CA ILE A 99 12.77 7.02 -4.52
C ILE A 99 14.20 6.52 -4.32
N VAL A 100 14.40 5.76 -3.25
CA VAL A 100 15.66 5.10 -2.94
C VAL A 100 15.50 3.64 -3.28
N THR A 101 16.32 3.15 -4.20
CA THR A 101 16.34 1.74 -4.57
C THR A 101 17.76 1.19 -4.65
N GLY A 102 17.89 -0.11 -4.38
CA GLY A 102 19.16 -0.82 -4.48
C GLY A 102 19.30 -1.57 -5.80
N ARG A 103 20.53 -1.95 -6.12
CA ARG A 103 20.83 -2.99 -7.14
C ARG A 103 21.10 -4.35 -6.51
N TYR A 104 20.72 -4.53 -5.25
CA TYR A 104 20.98 -5.76 -4.51
C TYR A 104 20.33 -6.94 -5.26
N LEU A 105 21.05 -7.84 -5.93
CA LEU A 105 20.55 -8.91 -6.84
C LEU A 105 20.25 -8.53 -8.31
N ASN A 106 20.48 -7.29 -8.77
CA ASN A 106 20.21 -6.88 -10.17
C ASN A 106 18.77 -7.14 -10.70
N ILE A 107 17.77 -7.25 -9.83
CA ILE A 107 16.38 -7.51 -10.24
C ILE A 107 15.66 -6.22 -10.70
N THR A 108 16.10 -5.04 -10.25
CA THR A 108 15.53 -3.77 -10.68
C THR A 108 15.60 -3.63 -12.20
N GLN A 109 14.43 -3.54 -12.84
CA GLN A 109 14.35 -3.42 -14.28
C GLN A 109 14.74 -1.99 -14.68
N PRO A 110 15.74 -1.80 -15.58
CA PRO A 110 16.12 -0.47 -16.05
C PRO A 110 14.92 0.30 -16.62
N SER A 111 13.99 -0.40 -17.28
CA SER A 111 12.78 0.18 -17.83
C SER A 111 11.85 0.80 -16.79
N ALA A 112 11.83 0.28 -15.55
CA ALA A 112 11.08 0.89 -14.45
C ALA A 112 11.66 2.25 -14.08
N LEU A 113 12.99 2.35 -14.00
CA LEU A 113 13.69 3.62 -13.71
C LEU A 113 13.49 4.63 -14.84
N TYR A 114 13.63 4.19 -16.10
CA TYR A 114 13.38 5.04 -17.26
C TYR A 114 11.93 5.52 -17.31
N LEU A 115 10.95 4.67 -17.01
CA LEU A 115 9.54 5.06 -16.96
C LEU A 115 9.29 6.15 -15.92
N ILE A 116 9.86 6.03 -14.72
CA ILE A 116 9.71 7.06 -13.69
C ILE A 116 10.39 8.35 -14.13
N LYS A 117 11.62 8.28 -14.65
CA LYS A 117 12.37 9.45 -15.11
C LYS A 117 11.70 10.15 -16.29
N ASP A 118 11.15 9.40 -17.24
CA ASP A 118 10.40 9.91 -18.38
C ASP A 118 9.17 10.70 -17.92
N ARG A 119 8.41 10.16 -16.95
CA ARG A 119 7.17 10.77 -16.49
C ARG A 119 7.34 11.89 -15.46
N LEU A 120 8.33 11.79 -14.58
CA LEU A 120 8.52 12.74 -13.49
C LEU A 120 9.71 13.69 -13.71
N GLY A 121 10.63 13.37 -14.62
CA GLY A 121 11.83 14.17 -14.89
C GLY A 121 12.74 14.27 -13.67
N ASP A 122 13.42 15.40 -13.54
CA ASP A 122 14.33 15.69 -12.42
C ASP A 122 13.58 16.03 -11.11
N TYR A 123 12.25 15.91 -11.09
CA TYR A 123 11.43 16.13 -9.90
C TYR A 123 11.59 15.00 -8.87
N VAL A 124 11.98 13.80 -9.33
CA VAL A 124 12.26 12.67 -8.44
C VAL A 124 13.76 12.58 -8.17
N ASP A 125 14.09 12.58 -6.88
CA ASP A 125 15.43 12.27 -6.41
C ASP A 125 15.64 10.75 -6.38
N PHE A 126 16.49 10.26 -7.28
CA PHE A 126 16.90 8.85 -7.36
C PHE A 126 18.29 8.67 -6.75
N ASN A 127 18.34 7.95 -5.63
CA ASN A 127 19.59 7.56 -5.01
C ASN A 127 19.80 6.05 -5.15
N GLU A 128 20.63 5.64 -6.11
CA GLU A 128 21.18 4.29 -6.16
C GLU A 128 22.36 4.21 -5.19
N ARG A 129 22.22 3.41 -4.14
CA ARG A 129 23.31 3.21 -3.18
C ARG A 129 24.35 2.26 -3.79
N TYR A 130 25.45 2.81 -4.30
CA TYR A 130 26.62 2.02 -4.69
C TYR A 130 27.30 1.48 -3.42
N GLU A 131 27.22 0.17 -3.18
CA GLU A 131 28.25 -0.50 -2.39
C GLU A 131 29.53 -0.51 -3.23
N LYS A 132 30.48 0.36 -2.88
CA LYS A 132 31.87 0.23 -3.32
C LYS A 132 32.42 -1.06 -2.72
N TRP A 133 32.31 -2.18 -3.41
CA TRP A 133 33.20 -3.31 -3.14
C TRP A 133 34.57 -2.90 -3.66
N THR A 134 35.44 -2.54 -2.71
CA THR A 134 36.88 -2.43 -2.87
C THR A 134 37.39 -3.64 -3.64
N GLN A 135 38.00 -3.41 -4.79
CA GLN A 135 38.88 -4.40 -5.39
C GLN A 135 40.05 -4.64 -4.42
N GLN A 136 40.22 -5.88 -4.00
CA GLN A 136 41.49 -6.48 -3.59
C GLN A 136 41.74 -7.65 -4.52
#